data_AF-A0A6P5GNZ9-F1
#
_entry.id   AF-A0A6P5GNZ9-F1
#
_cell.length_a   1.000
_cell.length_b   1.000
_cell.length_c   1.000
_cell.angle_alpha   90.00
_cell.angle_beta   90.00
_cell.angle_gamma   90.00
#
_symmetry.space_group_name_H-M   'P 1'
#
loop_
_entity.id
_entity.type
_entity.pdbx_description
1 polymer ?
#
loop_
_entity_poly.entity_id
_entity_poly.type
_entity_poly.pdbx_seq_one_letter_code
_entity_poly.pdbx_strand_id
1 'polypeptide(L)'
;MKNPFCYADARPFDPYNVYTSPTAAILCPNPFQSMYVQMLCGLLLSDDVLYIGALFASGLLRALRFLRLHWPQLCHDLSTRTLNQAVVTDPSVREAVGELQIKGTAKQQQD
;
A
#
# COMPACT_ATOMS: atom_id res chain seq x y z
N MET A 1 16.83 -9.62 27.59
CA MET A 1 16.37 -10.38 26.41
C MET A 1 15.43 -9.49 25.61
N LYS A 2 15.92 -8.85 24.54
CA LYS A 2 15.10 -8.03 23.63
C LYS A 2 14.82 -8.89 22.39
N ASN A 3 13.55 -9.09 22.06
CA ASN A 3 13.13 -9.90 20.91
C ASN A 3 13.59 -9.26 19.59
N PRO A 4 14.07 -10.05 18.62
CA PRO A 4 14.66 -9.55 17.36
C PRO A 4 13.63 -9.01 16.35
N PHE A 5 12.35 -8.87 16.70
CA PHE A 5 11.28 -8.49 15.76
C PHE A 5 10.81 -7.02 15.86
N CYS A 6 11.39 -6.20 16.75
CA CYS A 6 11.04 -4.78 16.86
C CYS A 6 12.06 -3.91 16.12
N TYR A 7 11.91 -3.78 14.80
CA TYR A 7 12.75 -2.92 13.95
C TYR A 7 11.88 -1.90 13.20
N ALA A 8 11.13 -1.07 13.93
CA ALA A 8 10.26 -0.06 13.30
C ALA A 8 10.66 1.40 13.59
N ASP A 9 11.45 1.71 14.63
CA ASP A 9 11.48 3.09 15.15
C ASP A 9 12.74 3.95 14.91
N ALA A 10 13.70 3.54 14.08
CA ALA A 10 14.83 4.43 13.77
C ALA A 10 15.59 4.07 12.49
N ARG A 11 14.92 4.03 11.34
CA ARG A 11 15.65 4.06 10.06
C ARG A 11 15.97 5.52 9.72
N PRO A 12 17.26 5.89 9.50
CA PRO A 12 17.59 7.17 8.89
C PRO A 12 16.79 7.31 7.60
N PHE A 13 16.29 8.52 7.32
CA PHE A 13 15.58 8.79 6.08
C PHE A 13 16.48 8.43 4.89
N ASP A 14 16.16 7.32 4.23
CA ASP A 14 16.86 6.85 3.04
C ASP A 14 16.00 7.18 1.82
N PRO A 15 16.42 8.14 0.97
CA PRO A 15 15.66 8.54 -0.20
C PRO A 15 15.48 7.41 -1.22
N TYR A 16 16.27 6.33 -1.14
CA TYR A 16 16.15 5.16 -2.01
C TYR A 16 15.23 4.08 -1.44
N ASN A 17 14.77 4.22 -0.20
CA ASN A 17 13.97 3.21 0.49
C ASN A 17 12.61 3.75 0.97
N VAL A 18 12.03 4.64 0.17
CA VAL A 18 10.69 5.18 0.39
C VAL A 18 9.68 4.23 -0.26
N TYR A 19 9.06 3.37 0.56
CA TYR A 19 8.00 2.48 0.09
C TYR A 19 6.67 3.21 -0.03
N THR A 20 5.90 2.88 -1.06
CA THR A 20 4.53 3.38 -1.27
C THR A 20 3.51 2.73 -0.33
N SER A 21 3.86 1.57 0.24
CA SER A 21 2.97 0.81 1.11
C SER A 21 3.21 1.17 2.59
N PRO A 22 2.17 1.55 3.34
CA PRO A 22 2.32 1.87 4.76
C PRO A 22 2.71 0.63 5.57
N THR A 23 3.50 0.81 6.62
CA THR A 23 3.96 -0.30 7.49
C THR A 23 2.80 -1.13 8.04
N ALA A 24 1.64 -0.49 8.31
CA ALA A 24 0.41 -1.17 8.72
C ALA A 24 -0.10 -2.18 7.66
N ALA A 25 0.04 -1.88 6.36
CA ALA A 25 -0.35 -2.80 5.29
C ALA A 25 0.63 -3.98 5.17
N ILE A 26 1.92 -3.77 5.47
CA ILE A 26 2.94 -4.83 5.47
C ILE A 26 2.75 -5.77 6.66
N LEU A 27 2.39 -5.23 7.83
CA LEU A 27 2.20 -5.99 9.07
C LEU A 27 0.79 -6.58 9.22
N CYS A 28 -0.11 -6.33 8.26
CA CYS A 28 -1.48 -6.84 8.33
C CYS A 28 -1.50 -8.39 8.33
N PRO A 29 -2.15 -9.03 9.31
CA PRO A 29 -2.18 -10.49 9.42
C PRO A 29 -3.00 -11.16 8.30
N ASN A 30 -3.87 -10.41 7.61
CA ASN A 30 -4.64 -10.91 6.49
C ASN A 30 -3.89 -10.67 5.16
N PRO A 31 -3.36 -11.73 4.51
CA PRO A 31 -2.56 -11.59 3.29
C PRO A 31 -3.36 -11.10 2.08
N PHE A 32 -4.70 -11.21 2.11
CA PHE A 32 -5.55 -10.63 1.08
C PHE A 32 -5.65 -9.11 1.24
N GLN A 33 -5.92 -8.65 2.47
CA GLN A 33 -6.02 -7.22 2.78
C GLN A 33 -4.68 -6.51 2.57
N SER A 34 -3.59 -7.12 3.04
CA SER A 34 -2.23 -6.62 2.82
C SER A 34 -1.95 -6.39 1.34
N MET A 35 -2.15 -7.40 0.50
CA MET A 35 -1.87 -7.30 -0.94
C MET A 35 -2.83 -6.32 -1.65
N TYR A 36 -4.10 -6.25 -1.24
CA TYR A 36 -5.06 -5.30 -1.78
C TYR A 36 -4.64 -3.86 -1.51
N VAL A 37 -4.28 -3.55 -0.26
CA VAL A 37 -3.89 -2.21 0.15
C VAL A 37 -2.55 -1.82 -0.46
N GLN A 38 -1.57 -2.72 -0.47
CA GLN A 38 -0.28 -2.47 -1.13
C GLN A 38 -0.45 -2.14 -2.62
N MET A 39 -1.33 -2.86 -3.32
CA MET A 39 -1.65 -2.59 -4.73
C MET A 39 -2.35 -1.24 -4.89
N LEU A 40 -3.35 -0.94 -4.06
CA LEU A 40 -4.09 0.32 -4.11
C LEU A 40 -3.19 1.52 -3.84
N CYS A 41 -2.32 1.44 -2.82
CA CYS A 41 -1.34 2.49 -2.51
C CYS A 41 -0.32 2.68 -3.64
N GLY A 42 0.13 1.58 -4.26
CA GLY A 42 1.03 1.64 -5.42
C GLY A 42 0.38 2.30 -6.64
N LEU A 43 -0.92 2.06 -6.87
CA LEU A 43 -1.68 2.72 -7.93
C LEU A 43 -1.95 4.20 -7.62
N LEU A 44 -2.21 4.54 -6.35
CA LEU A 44 -2.46 5.92 -5.93
C LEU A 44 -1.22 6.81 -6.07
N LEU A 45 -0.05 6.25 -5.82
CA LEU A 45 1.24 6.94 -5.90
C LEU A 45 2.00 6.61 -7.19
N SER A 46 1.30 6.15 -8.23
CA SER A 46 1.94 5.65 -9.46
C SER A 46 2.88 6.65 -10.11
N ASP A 47 2.62 7.95 -9.98
CA ASP A 47 3.45 9.02 -10.53
C ASP A 47 4.82 9.15 -9.84
N ASP A 48 4.93 8.69 -8.58
CA ASP A 48 6.17 8.71 -7.81
C ASP A 48 6.94 7.36 -7.87
N VAL A 49 6.38 6.33 -8.51
CA VAL A 49 6.95 4.98 -8.52
C VAL A 49 7.98 4.83 -9.64
N LEU A 50 9.26 4.72 -9.26
CA LEU A 50 10.36 4.48 -10.21
C LEU A 50 10.55 3.01 -10.56
N TYR A 51 10.24 2.09 -9.64
CA TYR A 51 10.36 0.65 -9.86
C TYR A 51 9.38 -0.13 -8.96
N ILE A 52 9.00 -1.34 -9.39
CA ILE A 52 8.15 -2.27 -8.63
C ILE A 52 8.98 -3.51 -8.32
N GLY A 53 8.89 -3.99 -7.08
CA GLY A 53 9.65 -5.16 -6.64
C GLY A 53 8.92 -5.98 -5.58
N ALA A 54 9.32 -7.24 -5.47
CA ALA A 54 8.94 -8.15 -4.40
C ALA A 54 10.17 -8.99 -4.01
N LEU A 55 10.19 -9.53 -2.78
CA LEU A 55 11.32 -10.35 -2.29
C LEU A 55 11.60 -11.57 -3.20
N PHE A 56 10.56 -12.14 -3.80
CA PHE A 56 10.65 -13.26 -4.72
C PHE A 56 9.89 -12.95 -6.00
N ALA A 57 10.37 -13.46 -7.13
CA ALA A 57 9.68 -13.34 -8.43
C ALA A 57 8.25 -13.91 -8.37
N SER A 58 8.05 -14.98 -7.60
CA SER A 58 6.72 -15.55 -7.32
C SER A 58 5.77 -14.57 -6.64
N GLY A 59 6.28 -13.71 -5.75
CA GLY A 59 5.52 -12.66 -5.08
C GLY A 59 5.01 -11.60 -6.08
N LEU A 60 5.90 -11.15 -6.99
CA LEU A 60 5.52 -10.19 -8.01
C LEU A 60 4.50 -10.78 -9.00
N LEU A 61 4.69 -12.04 -9.42
CA LEU A 61 3.71 -12.76 -10.25
C LEU A 61 2.35 -12.87 -9.56
N ARG A 62 2.33 -13.12 -8.25
CA ARG A 62 1.09 -13.17 -7.47
C ARG A 62 0.40 -11.81 -7.43
N ALA A 63 1.17 -10.73 -7.25
CA ALA A 63 0.65 -9.37 -7.27
C ALA A 63 0.08 -8.99 -8.65
N LEU A 64 0.78 -9.32 -9.74
CA LEU A 64 0.30 -9.10 -11.11
C LEU A 64 -0.98 -9.89 -11.41
N ARG A 65 -1.04 -11.16 -10.98
CA ARG A 65 -2.25 -11.98 -11.12
C ARG A 65 -3.40 -11.41 -10.30
N PHE A 66 -3.13 -10.91 -9.11
CA PHE A 66 -4.12 -10.28 -8.25
C PHE A 66 -4.69 -9.01 -8.88
N LEU A 67 -3.82 -8.15 -9.43
CA LEU A 67 -4.22 -6.95 -10.14
C LEU A 67 -5.17 -7.30 -11.30
N ARG A 68 -4.84 -8.32 -12.10
CA ARG A 68 -5.72 -8.77 -13.20
C ARG A 68 -7.10 -9.23 -12.74
N LEU A 69 -7.23 -9.79 -11.54
CA LEU A 69 -8.51 -10.29 -11.02
C LEU A 69 -9.34 -9.19 -10.35
N HIS A 70 -8.70 -8.23 -9.69
CA HIS A 70 -9.35 -7.24 -8.82
C HIS A 70 -9.28 -5.80 -9.33
N TRP A 71 -8.69 -5.54 -10.51
CA TRP A 71 -8.58 -4.19 -11.07
C TRP A 71 -9.91 -3.41 -11.15
N PRO A 72 -11.09 -4.00 -11.45
CA PRO A 72 -12.32 -3.21 -11.53
C PRO A 72 -12.72 -2.65 -10.16
N GLN A 73 -12.51 -3.45 -9.10
CA GLN A 73 -12.77 -3.02 -7.72
C GLN A 73 -11.76 -1.95 -7.29
N LEU A 74 -10.49 -2.13 -7.62
CA LEU A 74 -9.44 -1.14 -7.33
C LEU A 74 -9.70 0.20 -8.04
N CYS A 75 -10.10 0.18 -9.31
CA CYS A 75 -10.47 1.39 -10.05
C CYS A 75 -11.71 2.07 -9.48
N HIS A 76 -12.68 1.28 -9.00
CA HIS A 76 -13.85 1.82 -8.32
C HIS A 76 -13.47 2.52 -7.01
N ASP A 77 -12.65 1.88 -6.18
CA ASP A 77 -12.16 2.45 -4.91
C ASP A 77 -11.30 3.71 -5.16
N LEU A 78 -10.51 3.74 -6.24
CA LEU A 78 -9.70 4.90 -6.62
C LEU A 78 -10.56 6.08 -7.10
N SER A 79 -11.57 5.81 -7.93
CA SER A 79 -12.45 6.84 -8.50
C SER A 79 -13.41 7.44 -7.46
N THR A 80 -13.92 6.61 -6.55
CA THR A 80 -14.77 7.06 -5.44
C THR A 80 -13.98 7.64 -4.28
N ARG A 81 -12.65 7.41 -4.26
CA ARG A 81 -11.76 7.67 -3.12
C ARG A 81 -12.29 7.08 -1.81
N THR A 82 -13.08 6.02 -1.89
CA THR A 82 -13.62 5.33 -0.72
C THR A 82 -13.14 3.89 -0.71
N LEU A 83 -12.55 3.48 0.41
CA LEU A 83 -12.18 2.08 0.65
C LEU A 83 -13.40 1.24 0.94
N ASN A 84 -13.50 0.09 0.29
CA ASN A 84 -14.52 -0.89 0.62
C ASN A 84 -14.29 -1.47 2.02
N GLN A 85 -15.14 -1.09 2.98
CA GLN A 85 -15.07 -1.50 4.38
C GLN A 85 -15.31 -3.01 4.58
N ALA A 86 -15.97 -3.68 3.63
CA ALA A 86 -16.15 -5.13 3.66
C ALA A 86 -14.87 -5.87 3.28
N VAL A 87 -13.98 -5.23 2.51
CA VAL A 87 -12.71 -5.80 2.05
C VAL A 87 -11.60 -5.54 3.07
N VAL A 88 -11.46 -4.30 3.52
CA VAL A 88 -10.44 -3.89 4.50
C VAL A 88 -11.10 -3.75 5.87
N THR A 89 -11.05 -4.82 6.64
CA THR A 89 -11.65 -4.88 8.00
C THR A 89 -10.75 -4.23 9.04
N ASP A 90 -9.44 -4.23 8.82
CA ASP A 90 -8.47 -3.72 9.78
C ASP A 90 -8.50 -2.18 9.86
N PRO A 91 -8.79 -1.59 11.04
CA PRO A 91 -8.90 -0.15 11.20
C PRO A 91 -7.56 0.58 11.01
N SER A 92 -6.44 -0.02 11.39
CA SER A 92 -5.10 0.60 11.25
C SER A 92 -4.71 0.73 9.77
N VAL A 93 -5.11 -0.24 8.96
CA VAL A 93 -4.88 -0.22 7.52
C VAL A 93 -5.77 0.83 6.84
N ARG A 94 -7.02 1.00 7.31
CA ARG A 94 -7.93 2.03 6.79
C ARG A 94 -7.43 3.44 7.06
N GLU A 95 -6.95 3.69 8.28
CA GLU A 95 -6.39 4.98 8.67
C GLU A 95 -5.17 5.32 7.80
N ALA A 96 -4.24 4.38 7.64
CA ALA A 96 -3.05 4.57 6.83
C ALA A 96 -3.36 4.89 5.34
N VAL A 97 -4.37 4.24 4.76
CA VAL A 97 -4.76 4.56 3.37
C VAL A 97 -5.49 5.91 3.28
N GLY A 98 -6.29 6.26 4.29
CA GLY A 98 -6.93 7.58 4.36
C GLY A 98 -5.91 8.71 4.36
N GLU A 99 -4.83 8.58 5.13
CA GLU A 99 -3.73 9.55 5.12
C GLU A 99 -3.05 9.67 3.74
N LEU A 100 -2.86 8.54 3.04
CA LEU A 100 -2.28 8.52 1.70
C LEU A 100 -3.18 9.16 0.65
N GLN A 101 -4.50 8.98 0.74
CA GLN A 101 -5.47 9.64 -0.12
C GLN A 101 -5.41 11.16 0.04
N ILE A 102 -5.33 11.66 1.28
CA ILE A 102 -5.16 13.10 1.55
C ILE A 102 -3.85 13.60 0.92
N LYS A 103 -2.76 12.85 1.06
CA LYS A 103 -1.46 13.22 0.49
C LYS A 103 -1.47 13.26 -1.04
N GLY A 104 -2.18 12.33 -1.69
CA GLY A 104 -2.41 12.33 -3.14
C GLY A 104 -3.19 13.57 -3.61
N THR A 105 -4.14 14.08 -2.82
CA THR A 105 -4.87 15.32 -3.16
C THR A 105 -4.02 16.57 -3.07
N ALA A 106 -3.09 16.64 -2.11
CA ALA A 106 -2.22 17.80 -1.93
C ALA A 106 -1.24 18.00 -3.09
N LYS A 107 -0.83 16.92 -3.77
CA LYS A 107 0.06 17.01 -4.94
C LYS A 107 -0.63 17.47 -6.22
N GLN A 108 -1.92 17.19 -6.40
CA GLN A 108 -2.67 17.65 -7.59
C GLN A 108 -3.02 19.14 -7.59
N GLN A 109 -2.72 19.88 -6.51
CA GLN A 109 -2.94 21.33 -6.41
C GLN A 109 -1.64 22.14 -6.57
N GLN A 110 -0.52 21.47 -6.85
CA GLN A 110 0.79 22.10 -7.03
C GLN A 110 1.42 21.69 -8.36
N ASP A 111 0.65 21.86 -9.44
CA ASP A 111 1.10 21.98 -10.84
C ASP A 111 0.23 23.04 -11.54
#